data_AF-A0A931QX67-F1
#
_entry.id   AF-A0A931QX67-F1
#
_cell.length_a   1.000
_cell.length_b   1.000
_cell.length_c   1.000
_cell.angle_alpha   90.00
_cell.angle_beta   90.00
_cell.angle_gamma   90.00
#
_symmetry.space_group_name_H-M   'P 1'
#
loop_
_entity.id
_entity.type
_entity.pdbx_description
1 polymer ?
#
loop_
_entity_poly.entity_id
_entity_poly.type
_entity_poly.pdbx_seq_one_letter_code
_entity_poly.pdbx_strand_id
1 'polypeptide(L)' 'MASLTARERDIVLSLVRQPQLLIKEVAELLGISERTLRNHLSSIYEKLGVSGRLKLYVFSNKQMLDKHEQ' A
#
# COMPACT_ATOMS: atom_id res chain seq x y z
N MET A 1 2.45 3.88 -10.36
CA MET A 1 2.08 2.47 -10.08
C MET A 1 2.75 1.44 -10.99
N ALA A 2 3.41 1.83 -12.10
CA ALA A 2 4.03 0.89 -13.04
C ALA A 2 5.17 0.03 -12.42
N SER A 3 5.87 0.52 -11.37
CA SER A 3 6.97 -0.20 -10.70
C SER A 3 6.54 -1.21 -9.63
N LEU A 4 5.27 -1.18 -9.17
CA LEU A 4 4.77 -2.13 -8.19
C LEU A 4 4.31 -3.42 -8.86
N THR A 5 4.66 -4.54 -8.25
CA THR A 5 4.10 -5.85 -8.59
C THR A 5 2.62 -5.93 -8.26
N ALA A 6 1.91 -6.92 -8.81
CA ALA A 6 0.49 -7.13 -8.52
C ALA A 6 0.23 -7.27 -7.00
N ARG A 7 1.09 -8.00 -6.29
CA ARG A 7 0.97 -8.19 -4.85
C ARG A 7 1.19 -6.90 -4.05
N GLU A 8 2.17 -6.10 -4.44
CA GLU A 8 2.42 -4.80 -3.79
C GLU A 8 1.26 -3.82 -4.01
N ARG A 9 0.64 -3.83 -5.19
CA ARG A 9 -0.55 -3.01 -5.46
C ARG A 9 -1.72 -3.43 -4.58
N ASP A 10 -1.93 -4.73 -4.42
CA ASP A 10 -3.00 -5.28 -3.57
C ASP A 10 -2.83 -4.86 -2.09
N ILE A 11 -1.59 -4.89 -1.60
CA ILE A 11 -1.22 -4.38 -0.27
C ILE A 11 -1.54 -2.89 -0.13
N VAL A 12 -1.12 -2.06 -1.10
CA VAL A 12 -1.39 -0.62 -1.07
C VAL A 12 -2.89 -0.35 -1.12
N LEU A 13 -3.64 -1.04 -1.97
CA LEU A 13 -5.09 -0.88 -2.08
C LEU A 13 -5.80 -1.26 -0.78
N SER A 14 -5.39 -2.35 -0.14
CA SER A 14 -5.95 -2.77 1.15
C SER A 14 -5.72 -1.71 2.24
N LEU A 15 -4.51 -1.14 2.29
CA LEU A 15 -4.16 -0.07 3.24
C LEU A 15 -4.90 1.25 2.98
N VAL A 16 -5.19 1.57 1.72
CA VAL A 16 -5.90 2.80 1.33
C VAL A 16 -7.40 2.66 1.52
N ARG A 17 -7.97 1.50 1.21
CA ARG A 17 -9.39 1.22 1.44
C ARG A 17 -9.75 1.13 2.91
N GLN A 18 -8.80 0.70 3.74
CA GLN A 18 -9.01 0.50 5.18
C GLN A 18 -7.89 1.18 5.99
N PRO A 19 -7.84 2.53 6.00
CA PRO A 19 -6.77 3.29 6.66
C PRO A 19 -6.69 3.07 8.17
N GLN A 20 -7.79 2.65 8.80
CA GLN A 20 -7.89 2.38 10.23
C GLN A 20 -7.33 1.00 10.65
N LEU A 21 -7.17 0.05 9.72
CA LEU A 21 -6.70 -1.28 10.09
C LEU A 21 -5.23 -1.28 10.51
N LEU A 22 -4.89 -2.09 11.49
CA LEU A 22 -3.52 -2.31 11.93
C LEU A 22 -2.76 -3.21 10.94
N ILE A 23 -1.42 -3.19 11.02
CA ILE A 23 -0.56 -4.06 10.20
C ILE A 23 -0.95 -5.53 10.35
N LYS A 24 -1.30 -5.96 11.56
CA LYS A 24 -1.75 -7.32 11.84
C LYS A 24 -3.03 -7.69 11.08
N GLU A 25 -4.04 -6.83 11.14
CA GLU A 25 -5.33 -7.07 10.49
C GLU A 25 -5.20 -7.09 8.97
N VAL A 26 -4.38 -6.19 8.40
CA VAL A 26 -4.08 -6.20 6.97
C VAL A 26 -3.30 -7.45 6.56
N ALA A 27 -2.37 -7.91 7.41
CA ALA A 27 -1.62 -9.14 7.14
C ALA A 27 -2.54 -10.37 7.15
N GLU A 28 -3.46 -10.45 8.12
CA GLU A 28 -4.48 -11.49 8.20
C GLU A 28 -5.42 -11.47 6.98
N LEU A 29 -5.91 -10.29 6.59
CA LEU A 29 -6.75 -10.12 5.39
C LEU A 29 -6.06 -10.63 4.12
N LEU A 30 -4.75 -10.40 4.01
CA LEU A 30 -3.95 -10.82 2.87
C LEU A 30 -3.43 -12.26 2.98
N GLY A 31 -3.67 -12.95 4.10
CA GLY A 31 -3.18 -14.30 4.35
C GLY A 31 -1.65 -14.40 4.46
N ILE A 32 -0.98 -13.36 4.99
CA ILE A 32 0.47 -13.31 5.16
C ILE A 32 0.86 -12.99 6.59
N SER A 33 2.13 -13.24 6.95
CA SER A 33 2.65 -12.82 8.24
C SER A 33 2.87 -11.30 8.28
N GLU A 34 2.77 -10.70 9.47
CA GLU A 34 3.10 -9.27 9.65
C GLU A 34 4.53 -8.94 9.20
N ARG A 35 5.47 -9.87 9.39
CA ARG A 35 6.86 -9.71 8.95
C ARG A 35 6.93 -9.60 7.42
N THR A 36 6.20 -10.47 6.73
CA THR A 36 6.09 -10.44 5.26
C THR A 36 5.47 -9.14 4.80
N LEU A 37 4.41 -8.66 5.47
CA LEU A 37 3.78 -7.38 5.15
C LEU A 37 4.74 -6.21 5.35
N ARG A 38 5.50 -6.17 6.44
CA ARG A 38 6.52 -5.14 6.70
C ARG A 38 7.61 -5.14 5.62
N ASN A 39 8.05 -6.31 5.16
CA ASN A 39 9.02 -6.43 4.08
C ASN A 39 8.45 -5.85 2.77
N HIS A 40 7.22 -6.20 2.41
CA HIS A 40 6.56 -5.62 1.24
C HIS A 40 6.42 -4.11 1.37
N LEU A 41 6.04 -3.60 2.55
CA LEU A 41 5.92 -2.17 2.78
C LEU A 41 7.24 -1.44 2.59
N SER A 42 8.36 -2.01 3.06
CA SER A 42 9.69 -1.44 2.83
C SER A 42 9.99 -1.31 1.33
N SER A 43 9.79 -2.39 0.56
CA SER A 43 10.00 -2.36 -0.89
C SER A 43 9.05 -1.40 -1.60
N ILE A 44 7.80 -1.31 -1.15
CA ILE A 44 6.81 -0.35 -1.68
C ILE A 44 7.27 1.09 -1.41
N TYR A 45 7.70 1.39 -0.19
CA TYR A 45 8.19 2.71 0.21
C TYR A 45 9.39 3.14 -0.62
N GLU A 46 10.36 2.24 -0.82
CA GLU A 46 11.53 2.50 -1.67
C GLU A 46 11.12 2.72 -3.14
N LYS A 47 10.27 1.87 -3.70
CA LYS A 47 9.80 1.98 -5.09
C LYS A 47 8.99 3.23 -5.38
N LEU A 48 8.26 3.74 -4.39
CA LEU A 48 7.43 4.93 -4.51
C LEU A 48 8.14 6.20 -4.02
N GLY A 49 9.32 6.08 -3.39
CA GLY A 49 10.02 7.21 -2.78
C GLY A 49 9.25 7.87 -1.65
N VAL A 50 8.36 7.13 -0.96
CA VAL A 50 7.52 7.65 0.13
C VAL A 50 7.95 7.09 1.47
N SER A 51 8.00 7.93 2.49
CA SER A 51 8.39 7.52 3.85
C SER A 51 7.14 7.35 4.71
N GLY A 52 6.71 6.10 4.88
CA GLY A 52 5.67 5.71 5.84
C GLY A 52 4.23 5.74 5.31
N ARG A 53 3.33 5.22 6.15
CA ARG A 53 1.93 4.93 5.80
C ARG A 53 1.13 6.17 5.39
N LEU A 54 1.32 7.29 6.09
CA LEU A 54 0.58 8.52 5.79
C LEU A 54 0.94 9.08 4.41
N LYS A 55 2.24 9.16 4.09
CA LYS A 55 2.69 9.59 2.76
C LYS A 55 2.25 8.62 1.67
N LEU A 56 2.27 7.31 1.95
CA LEU A 56 1.74 6.30 1.04
C LEU A 56 0.24 6.50 0.77
N TYR A 57 -0.55 6.79 1.81
CA TYR A 57 -1.99 7.05 1.70
C TYR A 57 -2.27 8.30 0.85
N VAL A 58 -1.58 9.41 1.13
CA VAL A 58 -1.71 10.66 0.36
C VAL A 58 -1.28 10.46 -1.09
N PHE A 59 -0.14 9.80 -1.32
CA PHE A 59 0.35 9.48 -2.66
C PHE A 59 -0.64 8.62 -3.44
N SER A 60 -1.20 7.59 -2.80
CA SER A 60 -2.16 6.68 -3.42
C SER A 60 -3.49 7.37 -3.73
N ASN A 61 -4.01 8.21 -2.82
CA ASN A 61 -5.23 8.98 -3.07
C ASN A 61 -5.04 9.99 -4.20
N LYS A 62 -3.90 10.69 -4.25
CA LYS A 62 -3.58 11.60 -5.36
C LYS A 62 -3.57 10.86 -6.70
N GLN A 63 -2.93 9.69 -6.73
CA GLN A 63 -2.88 8.84 -7.93
C GLN A 63 -4.22 8.17 -8.29
N MET A 64 -5.13 7.97 -7.32
CA MET A 64 -6.48 7.44 -7.58
C MET A 64 -7.44 8.54 -8.07
N LEU A 65 -7.27 9.80 -7.64
CA LEU A 65 -8.01 10.94 -8.20
C LEU A 65 -7.61 11.24 -9.65
N ASP A 66 -6.33 11.15 -9.97
CA ASP A 66 -5.82 11.33 -11.36
C ASP A 66 -6.38 10.30 -12.36
N LYS A 67 -6.99 9.20 -11.89
CA LYS A 67 -7.56 8.15 -12.74
C LYS A 67 -9.07 8.27 -12.97
N HIS A 68 -9.73 9.31 -12.45
CA HIS A 68 -11.14 9.59 -12.70
C HIS A 68 -11.40 10.62 -13.81
N GLU A 69 -10.38 11.11 -14.51
CA GLU A 69 -10.50 12.09 -15.60
C GLU A 69 -9.89 11.65 -16.95
N GLN A 70 -10.01 10.37 -17.32
CA GLN A 70 -9.83 9.94 -18.72
C GLN A 70 -10.78 8.82 -19.11
#